data_AF-A0A061J400-F1
#
_entry.id   AF-A0A061J400-F1
#
_cell.length_a   1.000
_cell.length_b   1.000
_cell.length_c   1.000
_cell.angle_alpha   90.00
_cell.angle_beta   90.00
_cell.angle_gamma   90.00
#
_symmetry.space_group_name_H-M   'P 1'
#
loop_
_entity.id
_entity.type
_entity.pdbx_description
1 polymer ?
#
loop_
_entity_poly.entity_id
_entity_poly.type
_entity_poly.pdbx_seq_one_letter_code
_entity_poly.pdbx_strand_id
1 'polypeptide(L)'
;MNITMEMLEQALTILQQATALDLSGETKAADEMYVAAKIELMDAALYLPHEHAEVIYRHVEEIDRRIEGMNLNRWVKEGGRDEFPTFPVEYVPRPTPVKKFLMPSSPTLRVLWLMRLLERSIRRGAFVTPDLYVGREVWYQHGGGAALKHTGPKIRYMTALCEAIEQLRVVANFDKPDTAATSLRKYIKRLEGLTTALEGEIGIRADGATPPRSKLERGMRGLFHKGQKVLRTWMNQEHNMELCLMWAVSTLMEARFFERWITDYSNQHLTPEMEEVMELLRRVVELLYSGLCSFLLRDMEILIERYQEKCRKSITRLLPVDVKLEETAS
;
A
#
# COMPACT_ATOMS: atom_id res chain seq x y z
N MET A 1 -32.46 68.31 20.71
CA MET A 1 -31.35 67.36 20.56
C MET A 1 -31.88 66.15 19.80
N ASN A 2 -31.12 65.65 18.82
CA ASN A 2 -31.52 64.47 18.06
C ASN A 2 -31.39 63.26 19.00
N ILE A 3 -32.48 62.54 19.22
CA ILE A 3 -32.55 61.33 20.08
C ILE A 3 -31.43 60.34 19.70
N THR A 4 -31.05 60.28 18.43
CA THR A 4 -29.96 59.45 17.92
C THR A 4 -28.56 59.83 18.43
N MET A 5 -28.32 61.10 18.73
CA MET A 5 -27.03 61.58 19.24
C MET A 5 -26.85 61.24 20.72
N GLU A 6 -27.93 61.37 21.51
CA GLU A 6 -27.93 60.97 22.93
C GLU A 6 -27.72 59.45 23.08
N MET A 7 -28.36 58.64 22.23
CA MET A 7 -28.17 57.18 22.20
C MET A 7 -26.73 56.79 21.86
N LEU A 8 -26.11 57.46 20.88
CA LEU A 8 -24.71 57.22 20.51
C LEU A 8 -23.75 57.64 21.63
N GLU A 9 -23.98 58.78 22.28
CA GLU A 9 -23.16 59.23 23.41
C GLU A 9 -23.24 58.26 24.59
N GLN A 10 -24.43 57.74 24.88
CA GLN A 10 -24.63 56.72 25.91
C GLN A 10 -23.90 55.42 25.55
N ALA A 11 -24.08 54.92 24.32
CA ALA A 11 -23.44 53.69 23.86
C ALA A 11 -21.90 53.78 23.89
N LEU A 12 -21.34 54.93 23.49
CA LEU A 12 -19.90 55.18 23.55
C LEU A 12 -19.38 55.29 24.98
N THR A 13 -20.17 55.85 25.90
CA THR A 13 -19.80 55.90 27.32
C THR A 13 -19.71 54.50 27.92
N ILE A 14 -20.68 53.63 27.61
CA ILE A 14 -20.66 52.23 28.06
C ILE A 14 -19.48 51.49 27.44
N LEU A 15 -19.18 51.73 26.16
CA LEU A 15 -18.02 51.13 25.48
C LEU A 15 -16.68 51.57 26.09
N GLN A 16 -16.57 52.84 26.48
CA GLN A 16 -15.38 53.36 27.18
C GLN A 16 -15.20 52.70 28.55
N GLN A 17 -16.30 52.51 29.30
CA GLN A 17 -16.28 51.80 30.58
C GLN A 17 -15.89 50.32 30.39
N ALA A 18 -16.46 49.65 29.39
CA ALA A 18 -16.10 48.27 29.03
C ALA A 18 -14.59 48.13 28.76
N THR A 19 -14.04 49.08 27.99
CA THR A 19 -12.61 49.12 27.65
C THR A 19 -11.74 49.38 28.87
N ALA A 20 -12.15 50.25 29.78
CA ALA A 20 -11.40 50.50 31.01
C ALA A 20 -11.36 49.26 31.92
N LEU A 21 -12.47 48.53 32.04
CA LEU A 21 -12.57 47.28 32.81
C LEU A 21 -11.76 46.15 32.18
N ASP A 22 -11.73 46.08 30.85
CA ASP A 22 -10.91 45.12 30.12
C ASP A 22 -9.41 45.35 30.37
N LEU A 23 -8.98 46.62 30.28
CA LEU A 23 -7.59 47.01 30.55
C LEU A 23 -7.19 46.82 32.02
N SER A 24 -8.12 46.93 32.97
CA SER A 24 -7.85 46.64 34.39
C SER A 24 -7.84 45.15 34.72
N GLY A 25 -8.25 44.28 33.79
CA GLY A 25 -8.30 42.83 33.95
C GLY A 25 -9.58 42.31 34.60
N GLU A 26 -10.59 43.15 34.78
CA GLU A 26 -11.92 42.77 35.29
C GLU A 26 -12.80 42.17 34.16
N THR A 27 -12.34 41.04 33.60
CA THR A 27 -12.86 40.45 32.35
C THR A 27 -14.33 40.03 32.38
N LYS A 28 -14.93 39.83 33.57
CA LYS A 28 -16.36 39.52 33.70
C LYS A 28 -17.22 40.78 33.59
N ALA A 29 -16.83 41.85 34.30
CA ALA A 29 -17.52 43.13 34.24
C ALA A 29 -17.34 43.81 32.88
N ALA A 30 -16.16 43.64 32.26
CA ALA A 30 -15.90 44.10 30.90
C ALA A 30 -16.84 43.44 29.88
N ASP A 31 -17.00 42.12 29.94
CA ASP A 31 -17.87 41.33 29.06
C ASP A 31 -19.34 41.79 29.13
N GLU A 32 -19.87 41.98 30.34
CA GLU A 32 -21.23 42.51 30.55
C GLU A 32 -21.39 43.92 29.95
N MET A 33 -20.38 44.79 30.10
CA MET A 33 -20.41 46.16 29.55
C MET A 33 -20.25 46.19 28.03
N TYR A 34 -19.45 45.31 27.44
CA TYR A 34 -19.34 45.19 25.98
C TYR A 34 -20.65 44.71 25.35
N VAL A 35 -21.36 43.77 25.99
CA VAL A 35 -22.69 43.33 25.55
C VAL A 35 -23.69 44.49 25.63
N ALA A 36 -23.70 45.25 26.72
CA ALA A 36 -24.56 46.42 26.86
C ALA A 36 -24.27 47.50 25.81
N ALA A 37 -22.98 47.82 25.58
CA ALA A 37 -22.57 48.77 24.54
C ALA A 37 -23.02 48.32 23.15
N LYS A 38 -22.90 47.02 22.85
CA LYS A 38 -23.36 46.44 21.58
C LYS A 38 -24.87 46.62 21.37
N ILE A 39 -25.69 46.32 22.39
CA ILE A 39 -27.14 46.46 22.31
C ILE A 39 -27.52 47.92 22.01
N GLU A 40 -26.96 48.86 22.76
CA GLU A 40 -27.23 50.30 22.59
C GLU A 40 -26.76 50.84 21.22
N LEU A 41 -25.61 50.35 20.72
CA LEU A 41 -25.13 50.66 19.37
C LEU A 41 -26.09 50.13 18.29
N MET A 42 -26.56 48.89 18.43
CA MET A 42 -27.51 48.30 17.48
C MET A 42 -28.85 49.03 17.48
N ASP A 43 -29.35 49.44 18.65
CA ASP A 43 -30.58 50.22 18.77
C ASP A 43 -30.42 51.62 18.15
N ALA A 44 -29.27 52.27 18.35
CA ALA A 44 -28.97 53.56 17.72
C ALA A 44 -28.89 53.46 16.18
N ALA A 45 -28.40 52.33 15.64
CA ALA A 45 -28.28 52.09 14.21
C ALA A 45 -29.63 52.07 13.48
N LEU A 46 -30.73 51.69 14.16
CA LEU A 46 -32.08 51.65 13.59
C LEU A 46 -32.61 53.03 13.16
N TYR A 47 -32.05 54.10 13.73
CA TYR A 47 -32.50 55.47 13.51
C TYR A 47 -31.55 56.29 12.62
N LEU A 48 -30.49 55.67 12.10
CA LEU A 48 -29.47 56.33 11.28
C LEU A 48 -29.63 56.04 9.79
N PRO A 49 -29.17 56.95 8.91
CA PRO A 49 -28.99 56.65 7.50
C PRO A 49 -28.09 55.42 7.30
N HIS A 50 -28.36 54.65 6.24
CA HIS A 50 -27.69 53.38 5.97
C HIS A 50 -26.15 53.47 6.03
N GLU A 51 -25.55 54.52 5.47
CA GLU A 51 -24.10 54.73 5.47
C GLU A 51 -23.50 54.88 6.88
N HIS A 52 -24.24 55.45 7.83
CA HIS A 52 -23.81 55.60 9.22
C HIS A 52 -24.08 54.33 10.04
N ALA A 53 -25.18 53.64 9.77
CA ALA A 53 -25.48 52.34 10.38
C ALA A 53 -24.41 51.28 10.03
N GLU A 54 -23.89 51.29 8.79
CA GLU A 54 -22.77 50.42 8.37
C GLU A 54 -21.47 50.64 9.17
N VAL A 55 -21.22 51.86 9.65
CA VAL A 55 -20.08 52.14 10.54
C VAL A 55 -20.30 51.48 11.90
N ILE A 56 -21.53 51.55 12.42
CA ILE A 56 -21.90 50.95 13.69
C ILE A 56 -21.81 49.42 13.62
N TYR A 57 -22.33 48.80 12.57
CA TYR A 57 -22.25 47.34 12.41
C TYR A 57 -20.81 46.83 12.40
N ARG A 58 -19.89 47.55 11.75
CA ARG A 58 -18.46 47.20 11.78
C ARG A 58 -17.86 47.28 13.19
N HIS A 59 -18.23 48.29 13.97
CA HIS A 59 -17.76 48.38 15.36
C HIS A 59 -18.40 47.33 16.28
N VAL A 60 -19.65 46.96 16.03
CA VAL A 60 -20.30 45.85 16.73
C VAL A 60 -19.58 44.52 16.46
N GLU A 61 -19.15 44.28 15.21
CA GLU A 61 -18.32 43.09 14.91
C GLU A 61 -16.98 43.10 15.65
N GLU A 62 -16.34 44.27 15.81
CA GLU A 62 -15.10 44.40 16.58
C GLU A 62 -15.33 44.09 18.07
N ILE A 63 -16.45 44.54 18.63
CA ILE A 63 -16.87 44.23 19.99
C ILE A 63 -17.11 42.72 20.14
N ASP A 64 -17.78 42.08 19.18
CA ASP A 64 -18.02 40.63 19.20
C ASP A 64 -16.72 39.83 19.20
N ARG A 65 -15.76 40.20 18.33
CA ARG A 65 -14.43 39.56 18.31
C ARG A 65 -13.71 39.71 19.65
N ARG A 66 -13.90 40.85 20.33
CA ARG A 66 -13.28 41.08 21.64
C ARG A 66 -13.93 40.22 22.73
N ILE A 67 -15.25 40.11 22.75
CA ILE A 67 -16.02 39.23 23.64
C ILE A 67 -15.59 37.77 23.48
N GLU A 68 -15.50 37.29 22.23
CA GLU A 68 -15.03 35.93 21.93
C GLU A 68 -13.60 35.68 22.44
N GLY A 69 -12.69 36.64 22.22
CA GLY A 69 -11.32 36.56 22.72
C GLY A 69 -11.23 36.52 24.25
N MET A 70 -12.07 37.27 24.95
CA MET A 70 -12.15 37.23 26.42
C MET A 70 -12.71 35.90 26.93
N ASN A 71 -13.74 35.36 26.29
CA ASN A 71 -14.33 34.06 26.64
C ASN A 71 -13.34 32.90 26.43
N LEU A 72 -12.57 32.92 25.35
CA LEU A 72 -11.52 31.92 25.11
C LEU A 72 -10.43 32.00 26.19
N ASN A 73 -9.97 33.20 26.54
CA ASN A 73 -8.99 33.39 27.60
C ASN A 73 -9.50 32.97 28.98
N ARG A 74 -10.80 33.19 29.25
CA ARG A 74 -11.50 32.73 30.46
C ARG A 74 -11.53 31.21 30.51
N TRP A 75 -11.92 30.53 29.42
CA TRP A 75 -11.93 29.07 29.29
C TRP A 75 -10.54 28.44 29.49
N VAL A 76 -9.49 29.09 28.96
CA VAL A 76 -8.10 28.64 29.16
C VAL A 76 -7.66 28.81 30.63
N LYS A 77 -8.06 29.90 31.31
CA LYS A 77 -7.69 30.18 32.71
C LYS A 77 -8.49 29.35 33.72
N GLU A 78 -9.76 29.11 33.46
CA GLU A 78 -10.67 28.36 34.34
C GLU A 78 -10.52 26.84 34.22
N GLY A 79 -9.57 26.36 33.40
CA GLY A 79 -9.17 24.97 33.38
C GLY A 79 -10.06 24.09 32.50
N GLY A 80 -10.21 24.44 31.22
CA GLY A 80 -10.70 23.56 30.15
C GLY A 80 -9.86 22.28 29.91
N ARG A 81 -9.24 21.73 30.95
CA ARG A 81 -8.58 20.42 31.00
C ARG A 81 -9.50 19.29 31.48
N ASP A 82 -10.62 19.60 32.14
CA ASP A 82 -11.45 18.58 32.81
C ASP A 82 -12.56 17.96 31.94
N GLU A 83 -12.76 18.41 30.70
CA GLU A 83 -13.79 17.85 29.79
C GLU A 83 -13.27 16.76 28.85
N PHE A 84 -11.96 16.50 28.83
CA PHE A 84 -11.44 15.36 28.08
C PHE A 84 -11.42 14.12 28.99
N PRO A 85 -12.05 13.01 28.60
CA PRO A 85 -11.95 11.77 29.37
C PRO A 85 -10.47 11.39 29.47
N THR A 86 -9.89 11.52 30.67
CA THR A 86 -8.61 10.91 30.99
C THR A 86 -8.83 9.41 31.07
N PHE A 87 -8.64 8.74 29.94
CA PHE A 87 -8.44 7.30 29.96
C PHE A 87 -7.16 7.05 30.75
N PRO A 88 -7.18 6.24 31.82
CA PRO A 88 -5.95 5.70 32.36
C PRO A 88 -5.37 4.79 31.27
N VAL A 89 -4.52 5.35 30.40
CA VAL A 89 -3.72 4.56 29.47
C VAL A 89 -2.62 3.93 30.31
N GLU A 90 -2.99 2.94 31.12
CA GLU A 90 -2.04 1.90 31.49
C GLU A 90 -1.71 1.18 30.19
N TYR A 91 -0.67 1.66 29.51
CA TYR A 91 -0.04 0.88 28.46
C TYR A 91 0.53 -0.37 29.12
N VAL A 92 -0.29 -1.43 29.14
CA VAL A 92 0.18 -2.78 29.38
C VAL A 92 0.65 -3.27 28.01
N PRO A 93 1.96 -3.33 27.73
CA PRO A 93 2.45 -3.94 26.51
C PRO A 93 1.96 -5.37 26.48
N ARG A 94 0.88 -5.63 25.75
CA ARG A 94 0.51 -6.98 25.39
C ARG A 94 1.62 -7.42 24.44
N PRO A 95 2.41 -8.44 24.78
CA PRO A 95 3.38 -8.96 23.84
C PRO A 95 2.59 -9.38 22.61
N THR A 96 2.74 -8.64 21.52
CA THR A 96 2.20 -9.06 20.23
C THR A 96 2.79 -10.44 20.01
N PRO A 97 1.99 -11.50 19.82
CA PRO A 97 2.55 -12.81 19.56
C PRO A 97 3.39 -12.66 18.29
N VAL A 98 4.71 -12.56 18.47
CA VAL A 98 5.68 -12.54 17.38
C VAL A 98 5.51 -13.92 16.78
N LYS A 99 4.74 -13.98 15.68
CA LYS A 99 4.51 -15.22 14.97
C LYS A 99 5.89 -15.64 14.50
N LYS A 100 6.51 -16.58 15.24
CA LYS A 100 7.88 -17.01 14.99
C LYS A 100 7.97 -17.32 13.51
N PHE A 101 8.95 -16.71 12.84
CA PHE A 101 9.19 -16.94 11.43
C PHE A 101 9.78 -18.35 11.30
N LEU A 102 8.89 -19.35 11.28
CA LEU A 102 9.25 -20.76 11.23
C LEU A 102 9.49 -21.15 9.79
N MET A 103 10.75 -21.08 9.37
CA MET A 103 11.20 -21.59 8.09
C MET A 103 11.19 -23.13 8.14
N PRO A 104 10.64 -23.83 7.11
CA PRO A 104 10.72 -25.29 7.06
C PRO A 104 12.16 -25.81 7.06
N SER A 105 12.41 -26.92 7.75
CA SER A 105 13.75 -27.54 7.78
C SER A 105 14.15 -28.13 6.43
N SER A 106 13.20 -28.72 5.69
CA SER A 106 13.44 -29.33 4.38
C SER A 106 13.66 -28.26 3.29
N PRO A 107 14.76 -28.31 2.52
CA PRO A 107 15.02 -27.37 1.43
C PRO A 107 13.89 -27.30 0.39
N THR A 108 13.31 -28.43 0.01
CA THR A 108 12.18 -28.51 -0.92
C THR A 108 10.96 -27.76 -0.38
N LEU A 109 10.63 -27.94 0.90
CA LEU A 109 9.52 -27.24 1.54
C LEU A 109 9.81 -25.74 1.73
N ARG A 110 11.08 -25.33 1.86
CA ARG A 110 11.44 -23.90 1.90
C ARG A 110 11.10 -23.19 0.61
N VAL A 111 11.33 -23.81 -0.55
CA VAL A 111 10.96 -23.22 -1.85
C VAL A 111 9.45 -23.03 -1.94
N LEU A 112 8.67 -24.06 -1.64
CA LEU A 112 7.21 -23.97 -1.67
C LEU A 112 6.66 -22.96 -0.65
N TRP A 113 7.33 -22.84 0.49
CA TRP A 113 7.02 -21.82 1.47
C TRP A 113 7.39 -20.40 1.00
N LEU A 114 8.53 -20.21 0.32
CA LEU A 114 8.90 -18.96 -0.33
C LEU A 114 7.85 -18.55 -1.37
N MET A 115 7.37 -19.49 -2.19
CA MET A 115 6.31 -19.22 -3.17
C MET A 115 5.04 -18.67 -2.50
N ARG A 116 4.68 -19.17 -1.30
CA ARG A 116 3.56 -18.61 -0.52
C ARG A 116 3.84 -17.21 0.01
N LEU A 117 5.09 -16.92 0.39
CA LEU A 117 5.46 -15.57 0.83
C LEU A 117 5.41 -14.57 -0.32
N LEU A 118 5.93 -14.94 -1.49
CA LEU A 118 5.85 -14.15 -2.71
C LEU A 118 4.38 -13.90 -3.11
N GLU A 119 3.54 -14.94 -3.11
CA GLU A 119 2.11 -14.79 -3.42
C GLU A 119 1.41 -13.83 -2.46
N ARG A 120 1.65 -13.96 -1.15
CA ARG A 120 1.08 -13.06 -0.14
C ARG A 120 1.59 -11.64 -0.30
N SER A 121 2.88 -11.49 -0.54
CA SER A 121 3.53 -10.20 -0.72
C SER A 121 2.94 -9.45 -1.91
N ILE A 122 2.79 -10.11 -3.06
CA ILE A 122 2.16 -9.52 -4.24
C ILE A 122 0.73 -9.09 -3.93
N ARG A 123 -0.09 -9.97 -3.32
CA ARG A 123 -1.52 -9.69 -3.14
C ARG A 123 -1.85 -8.62 -2.10
N ARG A 124 -1.14 -8.61 -0.97
CA ARG A 124 -1.49 -7.79 0.20
C ARG A 124 -0.32 -7.25 1.00
N GLY A 125 0.91 -7.56 0.60
CA GLY A 125 2.10 -7.30 1.39
C GLY A 125 2.38 -8.40 2.42
N ALA A 126 3.67 -8.70 2.63
CA ALA A 126 4.11 -9.71 3.59
C ALA A 126 5.59 -9.55 3.93
N PHE A 127 5.96 -10.06 5.10
CA PHE A 127 7.36 -10.36 5.42
C PHE A 127 7.83 -11.54 4.56
N VAL A 128 8.82 -11.29 3.70
CA VAL A 128 9.47 -12.31 2.86
C VAL A 128 10.66 -12.92 3.60
N THR A 129 11.30 -12.14 4.47
CA THR A 129 12.29 -12.57 5.48
C THR A 129 11.89 -11.96 6.84
N PRO A 130 12.53 -12.33 7.97
CA PRO A 130 12.27 -11.70 9.27
C PRO A 130 12.41 -10.17 9.24
N ASP A 131 13.32 -9.66 8.42
CA ASP A 131 13.72 -8.25 8.39
C ASP A 131 13.21 -7.50 7.14
N LEU A 132 12.59 -8.20 6.19
CA LEU A 132 12.12 -7.62 4.93
C LEU A 132 10.61 -7.76 4.78
N TYR A 133 9.90 -6.66 5.06
CA TYR A 133 8.51 -6.49 4.66
C TYR A 133 8.44 -5.90 3.25
N VAL A 134 7.75 -6.59 2.35
CA VAL A 134 7.48 -6.10 1.00
C VAL A 134 5.98 -5.86 0.88
N GLY A 135 5.60 -4.58 0.86
CA GLY A 135 4.22 -4.13 0.75
C GLY A 135 3.64 -4.29 -0.66
N ARG A 136 2.32 -4.32 -0.76
CA ARG A 136 1.60 -4.46 -2.06
C ARG A 136 1.97 -3.31 -3.00
N GLU A 137 2.11 -2.11 -2.46
CA GLU A 137 2.49 -0.88 -3.15
C GLU A 137 3.88 -0.94 -3.81
N VAL A 138 4.77 -1.81 -3.32
CA VAL A 138 6.06 -2.08 -3.98
C VAL A 138 5.86 -2.82 -5.29
N TRP A 139 4.90 -3.74 -5.34
CA TRP A 139 4.54 -4.48 -6.55
C TRP A 139 3.69 -3.66 -7.52
N TYR A 140 2.75 -2.86 -7.02
CA TYR A 140 1.82 -2.08 -7.85
C TYR A 140 2.21 -0.60 -7.93
N GLN A 141 3.43 -0.34 -8.41
CA GLN A 141 3.93 1.02 -8.56
C GLN A 141 3.46 1.68 -9.85
N HIS A 142 3.05 2.96 -9.77
CA HIS A 142 2.85 3.75 -10.98
C HIS A 142 4.18 3.87 -11.78
N GLY A 143 4.10 3.56 -13.07
CA GLY A 143 5.24 3.45 -13.97
C GLY A 143 6.17 2.27 -13.68
N GLY A 144 5.84 1.38 -12.73
CA GLY A 144 6.65 0.21 -12.33
C GLY A 144 6.95 -0.73 -13.49
N GLY A 145 6.00 -0.87 -14.41
CA GLY A 145 6.16 -1.69 -15.62
C GLY A 145 7.35 -1.29 -16.49
N ALA A 146 7.74 -0.01 -16.52
CA ALA A 146 8.92 0.46 -17.26
C ALA A 146 10.26 0.05 -16.63
N ALA A 147 10.29 -0.32 -15.34
CA ALA A 147 11.50 -0.84 -14.70
C ALA A 147 11.67 -2.34 -14.93
N LEU A 148 10.56 -3.08 -15.07
CA LEU A 148 10.61 -4.51 -15.29
C LEU A 148 10.83 -4.84 -16.76
N LYS A 149 11.92 -5.54 -17.06
CA LYS A 149 12.21 -6.02 -18.41
C LYS A 149 11.53 -7.36 -18.68
N HIS A 150 11.32 -7.65 -19.96
CA HIS A 150 10.86 -8.96 -20.45
C HIS A 150 9.53 -9.44 -19.84
N THR A 151 8.58 -8.53 -19.58
CA THR A 151 7.27 -8.87 -19.01
C THR A 151 6.47 -9.83 -19.90
N GLY A 152 6.47 -9.61 -21.22
CA GLY A 152 5.81 -10.49 -22.20
C GLY A 152 6.31 -11.95 -22.15
N PRO A 153 7.63 -12.20 -22.28
CA PRO A 153 8.24 -13.52 -22.05
C PRO A 153 7.83 -14.18 -20.74
N LYS A 154 7.89 -13.45 -19.61
CA LYS A 154 7.50 -13.95 -18.29
C LYS A 154 6.04 -14.34 -18.23
N ILE A 155 5.13 -13.53 -18.80
CA ILE A 155 3.70 -13.84 -18.91
C ILE A 155 3.51 -15.16 -19.67
N ARG A 156 4.13 -15.32 -20.86
CA ARG A 156 4.04 -16.56 -21.65
C ARG A 156 4.51 -17.77 -20.86
N TYR A 157 5.64 -17.66 -20.17
CA TYR A 157 6.18 -18.72 -19.32
C TYR A 157 5.18 -19.13 -18.22
N MET A 158 4.67 -18.17 -17.46
CA MET A 158 3.72 -18.43 -16.37
C MET A 158 2.38 -18.99 -16.86
N THR A 159 1.87 -18.49 -17.99
CA THR A 159 0.66 -19.04 -18.62
C THR A 159 0.86 -20.51 -19.01
N ALA A 160 1.97 -20.81 -19.70
CA ALA A 160 2.28 -22.19 -20.11
C ALA A 160 2.55 -23.11 -18.92
N LEU A 161 3.09 -22.58 -17.83
CA LEU A 161 3.33 -23.30 -16.58
C LEU A 161 2.01 -23.67 -15.89
N CYS A 162 1.07 -22.74 -15.77
CA CYS A 162 -0.27 -23.03 -15.24
C CYS A 162 -0.97 -24.13 -16.05
N GLU A 163 -0.92 -24.05 -17.38
CA GLU A 163 -1.52 -25.07 -18.25
C GLU A 163 -0.88 -26.45 -18.04
N ALA A 164 0.45 -26.50 -17.90
CA ALA A 164 1.17 -27.75 -17.64
C ALA A 164 0.80 -28.35 -16.27
N ILE A 165 0.61 -27.52 -15.24
CA ILE A 165 0.17 -27.98 -13.91
C ILE A 165 -1.26 -28.52 -13.99
N GLU A 166 -2.15 -27.85 -14.73
CA GLU A 166 -3.53 -28.30 -14.87
C GLU A 166 -3.64 -29.64 -15.61
N GLN A 167 -2.86 -29.81 -16.68
CA GLN A 167 -2.77 -31.11 -17.37
C GLN A 167 -2.22 -32.21 -16.46
N LEU A 168 -1.23 -31.89 -15.62
CA LEU A 168 -0.71 -32.83 -14.64
C LEU A 168 -1.80 -33.24 -13.65
N ARG A 169 -2.61 -32.30 -13.15
CA ARG A 169 -3.73 -32.59 -12.22
C ARG A 169 -4.77 -33.53 -12.79
N VAL A 170 -5.13 -33.36 -14.06
CA VAL A 170 -6.16 -34.19 -14.71
C VAL A 170 -5.68 -35.63 -14.91
N VAL A 171 -4.40 -35.81 -15.25
CA VAL A 171 -3.85 -37.12 -15.63
C VAL A 171 -3.31 -37.88 -14.41
N ALA A 172 -2.90 -37.16 -13.37
CA ALA A 172 -2.26 -37.76 -12.23
C ALA A 172 -3.27 -38.36 -11.24
N ASN A 173 -3.16 -39.67 -11.02
CA ASN A 173 -3.82 -40.35 -9.92
C ASN A 173 -2.83 -40.57 -8.77
N PHE A 174 -3.18 -40.11 -7.57
CA PHE A 174 -2.38 -40.25 -6.35
C PHE A 174 -2.17 -41.71 -5.94
N ASP A 175 -3.11 -42.58 -6.26
CA ASP A 175 -3.08 -43.98 -5.80
C ASP A 175 -2.18 -44.87 -6.66
N LYS A 176 -1.64 -44.35 -7.78
CA LYS A 176 -0.87 -45.12 -8.76
C LYS A 176 0.50 -44.48 -9.00
N PRO A 177 1.54 -44.86 -8.24
CA PRO A 177 2.86 -44.21 -8.29
C PRO A 177 3.49 -44.27 -9.70
N ASP A 178 3.33 -45.37 -10.44
CA ASP A 178 3.88 -45.48 -11.81
C ASP A 178 3.28 -44.46 -12.80
N THR A 179 1.98 -44.21 -12.67
CA THR A 179 1.26 -43.24 -13.51
C THR A 179 1.65 -41.82 -13.12
N ALA A 180 1.79 -41.56 -11.82
CA ALA A 180 2.29 -40.30 -11.28
C ALA A 180 3.73 -40.02 -11.76
N ALA A 181 4.65 -40.98 -11.66
CA ALA A 181 6.04 -40.86 -12.10
C ALA A 181 6.13 -40.56 -13.60
N THR A 182 5.37 -41.27 -14.42
CA THR A 182 5.32 -41.04 -15.88
C THR A 182 4.79 -39.65 -16.22
N SER A 183 3.79 -39.16 -15.49
CA SER A 183 3.21 -37.84 -15.70
C SER A 183 4.15 -36.73 -15.26
N LEU A 184 4.82 -36.92 -14.12
CA LEU A 184 5.85 -36.00 -13.60
C LEU A 184 7.04 -35.90 -14.54
N ARG A 185 7.56 -37.01 -15.10
CA ARG A 185 8.63 -36.99 -16.10
C ARG A 185 8.27 -36.15 -17.33
N LYS A 186 7.05 -36.32 -17.85
CA LYS A 186 6.54 -35.51 -18.98
C LYS A 186 6.44 -34.03 -18.60
N TYR A 187 5.96 -33.74 -17.39
CA TYR A 187 5.86 -32.39 -16.88
C TYR A 187 7.25 -31.73 -16.70
N ILE A 188 8.21 -32.42 -16.10
CA ILE A 188 9.60 -31.95 -15.92
C ILE A 188 10.21 -31.58 -17.27
N LYS A 189 10.12 -32.48 -18.27
CA LYS A 189 10.63 -32.21 -19.62
C LYS A 189 10.00 -30.97 -20.24
N ARG A 190 8.70 -30.73 -20.03
CA ARG A 190 8.02 -29.51 -20.49
C ARG A 190 8.52 -28.28 -19.73
N LEU A 191 8.67 -28.38 -18.40
CA LEU A 191 9.14 -27.29 -17.54
C LEU A 191 10.57 -26.85 -17.87
N GLU A 192 11.47 -27.80 -18.11
CA GLU A 192 12.85 -27.52 -18.56
C GLU A 192 12.86 -26.78 -19.90
N GLY A 193 12.03 -27.22 -20.85
CA GLY A 193 11.87 -26.56 -22.14
C GLY A 193 11.33 -25.13 -22.02
N LEU A 194 10.34 -24.91 -21.15
CA LEU A 194 9.80 -23.57 -20.87
C LEU A 194 10.83 -22.66 -20.20
N THR A 195 11.59 -23.19 -19.25
CA THR A 195 12.62 -22.43 -18.51
C THR A 195 13.76 -22.04 -19.44
N THR A 196 14.23 -22.96 -20.28
CA THR A 196 15.26 -22.68 -21.30
C THR A 196 14.79 -21.62 -22.31
N ALA A 197 13.53 -21.68 -22.73
CA ALA A 197 12.97 -20.68 -23.65
C ALA A 197 12.91 -19.29 -23.00
N LEU A 198 12.48 -19.21 -21.72
CA LEU A 198 12.48 -17.97 -20.96
C LEU A 198 13.90 -17.39 -20.81
N GLU A 199 14.87 -18.23 -20.43
CA GLU A 199 16.27 -17.82 -20.28
C GLU A 199 16.87 -17.30 -21.59
N GLY A 200 16.53 -17.93 -22.72
CA GLY A 200 16.92 -17.45 -24.05
C GLY A 200 16.31 -16.09 -24.40
N GLU A 201 15.05 -15.84 -24.04
CA GLU A 201 14.37 -14.56 -24.28
C GLU A 201 14.80 -13.43 -23.32
N ILE A 202 15.26 -13.76 -22.11
CA ILE A 202 15.82 -12.80 -21.14
C ILE A 202 17.32 -12.52 -21.44
N GLY A 203 17.95 -13.30 -22.31
CA GLY A 203 19.35 -13.12 -22.70
C GLY A 203 20.35 -13.57 -21.64
N ILE A 204 19.97 -14.51 -20.75
CA ILE A 204 20.84 -15.01 -19.68
C ILE A 204 21.93 -15.97 -20.23
N ARG A 205 21.77 -16.47 -21.46
CA ARG A 205 22.85 -17.13 -22.22
C ARG A 205 23.40 -16.19 -23.29
N ALA A 206 24.65 -15.76 -23.08
CA ALA A 206 25.49 -15.21 -24.13
C ALA A 206 25.89 -16.35 -25.09
N ASP A 207 25.09 -16.57 -26.12
CA ASP A 207 25.61 -17.12 -27.37
C ASP A 207 24.69 -16.71 -28.53
N GLY A 208 25.26 -15.98 -29.48
CA GLY A 208 24.65 -15.26 -30.60
C GLY A 208 23.87 -16.10 -31.61
N ALA A 209 22.81 -16.79 -31.19
CA ALA A 209 21.83 -17.38 -32.08
C ALA A 209 20.46 -16.76 -31.82
N THR A 210 19.97 -15.97 -32.78
CA THR A 210 18.57 -15.53 -32.85
C THR A 210 17.69 -16.79 -32.77
N PRO A 211 16.89 -16.99 -31.71
CA PRO A 211 16.13 -18.23 -31.59
C PRO A 211 15.03 -18.24 -32.66
N PRO A 212 14.86 -19.35 -33.40
CA PRO A 212 13.74 -19.47 -34.32
C PRO A 212 12.47 -19.41 -33.49
N ARG A 213 11.49 -18.58 -33.89
CA ARG A 213 10.11 -18.61 -33.38
C ARG A 213 9.58 -20.04 -33.49
N SER A 214 9.79 -20.83 -32.43
CA SER A 214 9.61 -22.27 -32.48
C SER A 214 8.20 -22.64 -32.04
N LYS A 215 7.81 -23.84 -32.46
CA LYS A 215 6.50 -24.53 -32.43
C LYS A 215 5.59 -24.31 -31.19
N LEU A 216 6.08 -23.72 -30.11
CA LEU A 216 5.32 -23.29 -28.92
C LEU A 216 4.20 -22.29 -29.26
N GLU A 217 4.45 -21.32 -30.15
CA GLU A 217 3.41 -20.37 -30.61
C GLU A 217 2.23 -21.08 -31.32
N ARG A 218 2.47 -22.27 -31.89
CA ARG A 218 1.44 -23.05 -32.61
C ARG A 218 0.55 -23.85 -31.67
N GLY A 219 1.07 -24.35 -30.56
CA GLY A 219 0.29 -25.04 -29.51
C GLY A 219 -0.62 -24.09 -28.73
N MET A 220 -0.20 -22.84 -28.56
CA MET A 220 -1.00 -21.79 -27.90
C MET A 220 -2.17 -21.26 -28.76
N ARG A 221 -2.29 -21.66 -30.03
CA ARG A 221 -3.37 -21.20 -30.92
C ARG A 221 -4.73 -21.86 -30.64
N GLY A 222 -4.76 -23.04 -30.02
CA GLY A 222 -5.96 -23.87 -29.92
C GLY A 222 -6.90 -23.60 -28.74
N LEU A 223 -6.51 -22.81 -27.74
CA LEU A 223 -7.18 -22.86 -26.43
C LEU A 223 -7.95 -21.61 -25.99
N PHE A 224 -8.07 -20.56 -26.81
CA PHE A 224 -8.84 -19.36 -26.42
C PHE A 224 -9.58 -18.73 -27.60
N HIS A 225 -10.57 -19.43 -28.16
CA HIS A 225 -11.33 -18.92 -29.32
C HIS A 225 -12.20 -17.68 -29.03
N LYS A 226 -12.43 -17.31 -27.75
CA LYS A 226 -13.23 -16.12 -27.38
C LYS A 226 -12.45 -14.97 -26.72
N GLY A 227 -11.14 -15.09 -26.52
CA GLY A 227 -10.31 -14.04 -25.89
C GLY A 227 -8.98 -13.74 -26.60
N GLN A 228 -8.67 -14.46 -27.69
CA GLN A 228 -7.36 -14.50 -28.33
C GLN A 228 -6.85 -13.14 -28.84
N LYS A 229 -7.75 -12.28 -29.33
CA LYS A 229 -7.37 -10.99 -29.90
C LYS A 229 -6.92 -10.03 -28.81
N VAL A 230 -7.65 -9.99 -27.69
CA VAL A 230 -7.33 -9.17 -26.50
C VAL A 230 -6.05 -9.68 -25.85
N LEU A 231 -5.96 -10.98 -25.57
CA LEU A 231 -4.76 -11.58 -24.98
C LEU A 231 -3.50 -11.38 -25.84
N ARG A 232 -3.59 -11.45 -27.18
CA ARG A 232 -2.45 -11.15 -28.07
C ARG A 232 -2.05 -9.68 -28.03
N THR A 233 -3.00 -8.76 -28.08
CA THR A 233 -2.72 -7.32 -27.96
C THR A 233 -2.05 -7.02 -26.61
N TRP A 234 -2.45 -7.71 -25.54
CA TRP A 234 -1.93 -7.50 -24.18
C TRP A 234 -0.58 -8.19 -23.95
N MET A 235 -0.37 -9.38 -24.51
CA MET A 235 0.92 -10.09 -24.47
C MET A 235 2.02 -9.41 -25.30
N ASN A 236 1.62 -8.63 -26.30
CA ASN A 236 2.54 -7.84 -27.14
C ASN A 236 2.78 -6.42 -26.60
N GLN A 237 2.09 -6.00 -25.54
CA GLN A 237 2.43 -4.78 -24.83
C GLN A 237 3.60 -5.05 -23.89
N GLU A 238 4.74 -4.38 -24.14
CA GLU A 238 6.00 -4.57 -23.41
C GLU A 238 5.94 -4.24 -21.91
N HIS A 239 4.88 -3.59 -21.43
CA HIS A 239 4.80 -3.00 -20.09
C HIS A 239 3.55 -3.39 -19.30
N ASN A 240 3.01 -4.60 -19.50
CA ASN A 240 1.82 -5.05 -18.74
C ASN A 240 2.20 -5.74 -17.42
N MET A 241 2.68 -4.93 -16.47
CA MET A 241 3.10 -5.38 -15.14
C MET A 241 1.95 -6.03 -14.36
N GLU A 242 0.75 -5.46 -14.41
CA GLU A 242 -0.40 -5.99 -13.68
C GLU A 242 -0.78 -7.39 -14.15
N LEU A 243 -0.78 -7.61 -15.47
CA LEU A 243 -1.01 -8.93 -16.04
C LEU A 243 0.12 -9.91 -15.65
N CYS A 244 1.37 -9.45 -15.65
CA CYS A 244 2.50 -10.25 -15.19
C CYS A 244 2.33 -10.69 -13.73
N LEU A 245 1.97 -9.78 -12.84
CA LEU A 245 1.73 -10.07 -11.42
C LEU A 245 0.50 -10.96 -11.20
N MET A 246 -0.56 -10.77 -11.99
CA MET A 246 -1.74 -11.64 -11.97
C MET A 246 -1.35 -13.09 -12.30
N TRP A 247 -0.60 -13.30 -13.38
CA TRP A 247 -0.11 -14.62 -13.74
C TRP A 247 0.86 -15.19 -12.70
N ALA A 248 1.73 -14.36 -12.12
CA ALA A 248 2.61 -14.79 -11.04
C ALA A 248 1.82 -15.33 -9.84
N VAL A 249 0.80 -14.59 -9.38
CA VAL A 249 -0.07 -15.04 -8.29
C VAL A 249 -0.76 -16.36 -8.65
N SER A 250 -1.35 -16.46 -9.84
CA SER A 250 -1.99 -17.69 -10.31
C SER A 250 -1.03 -18.86 -10.27
N THR A 251 0.15 -18.75 -10.89
CA THR A 251 1.13 -19.83 -10.94
C THR A 251 1.65 -20.22 -9.55
N LEU A 252 1.92 -19.26 -8.67
CA LEU A 252 2.35 -19.52 -7.29
C LEU A 252 1.27 -20.25 -6.47
N MET A 253 -0.01 -19.92 -6.70
CA MET A 253 -1.11 -20.65 -6.07
C MET A 253 -1.24 -22.07 -6.63
N GLU A 254 -1.15 -22.25 -7.94
CA GLU A 254 -1.27 -23.56 -8.57
C GLU A 254 -0.16 -24.52 -8.12
N ALA A 255 1.05 -24.01 -7.90
CA ALA A 255 2.20 -24.79 -7.42
C ALA A 255 2.01 -25.39 -6.02
N ARG A 256 1.03 -24.94 -5.22
CA ARG A 256 0.67 -25.57 -3.94
C ARG A 256 0.21 -27.02 -4.10
N PHE A 257 -0.19 -27.41 -5.30
CA PHE A 257 -0.45 -28.79 -5.67
C PHE A 257 0.72 -29.71 -5.32
N PHE A 258 1.97 -29.29 -5.58
CA PHE A 258 3.16 -30.09 -5.27
C PHE A 258 3.41 -30.22 -3.77
N GLU A 259 3.04 -29.22 -2.97
CA GLU A 259 3.15 -29.29 -1.51
C GLU A 259 2.26 -30.40 -0.92
N ARG A 260 1.03 -30.52 -1.43
CA ARG A 260 0.11 -31.58 -1.04
C ARG A 260 0.68 -32.95 -1.39
N TRP A 261 1.13 -33.12 -2.62
CA TRP A 261 1.77 -34.36 -3.08
C TRP A 261 2.95 -34.77 -2.20
N ILE A 262 3.89 -33.86 -1.96
CA ILE A 262 5.07 -34.13 -1.13
C ILE A 262 4.65 -34.54 0.29
N THR A 263 3.64 -33.88 0.86
CA THR A 263 3.13 -34.21 2.19
C THR A 263 2.49 -35.60 2.22
N ASP A 264 1.66 -35.91 1.23
CA ASP A 264 0.94 -37.18 1.15
C ASP A 264 1.90 -38.37 0.98
N TYR A 265 2.85 -38.29 0.04
CA TYR A 265 3.86 -39.32 -0.16
C TYR A 265 4.83 -39.44 1.03
N SER A 266 5.09 -38.35 1.76
CA SER A 266 5.94 -38.40 2.96
C SER A 266 5.30 -39.10 4.17
N ASN A 267 3.96 -39.16 4.20
CA ASN A 267 3.21 -39.79 5.30
C ASN A 267 2.92 -41.29 5.05
N GLN A 268 3.22 -41.80 3.85
CA GLN A 268 3.03 -43.20 3.47
C GLN A 268 4.32 -44.00 3.67
N HIS A 269 4.21 -45.33 3.74
CA HIS A 269 5.38 -46.21 3.78
C HIS A 269 6.15 -46.11 2.45
N LEU A 270 7.44 -45.78 2.49
CA LEU A 270 8.26 -45.66 1.28
C LEU A 270 8.40 -47.01 0.58
N THR A 271 7.73 -47.15 -0.56
CA THR A 271 8.06 -48.14 -1.59
C THR A 271 9.06 -47.52 -2.58
N PRO A 272 9.86 -48.29 -3.31
CA PRO A 272 10.82 -47.75 -4.28
C PRO A 272 10.15 -46.89 -5.37
N GLU A 273 8.91 -47.21 -5.75
CA GLU A 273 8.14 -46.41 -6.71
C GLU A 273 7.73 -45.05 -6.12
N MET A 274 7.40 -45.00 -4.82
CA MET A 274 7.11 -43.74 -4.13
C MET A 274 8.36 -42.88 -3.94
N GLU A 275 9.53 -43.51 -3.73
CA GLU A 275 10.81 -42.81 -3.67
C GLU A 275 11.14 -42.13 -5.01
N GLU A 276 10.89 -42.83 -6.13
CA GLU A 276 11.03 -42.24 -7.47
C GLU A 276 10.12 -41.02 -7.65
N VAL A 277 8.83 -41.13 -7.26
CA VAL A 277 7.89 -40.00 -7.35
C VAL A 277 8.35 -38.81 -6.49
N MET A 278 8.83 -39.08 -5.28
CA MET A 278 9.36 -38.05 -4.39
C MET A 278 10.58 -37.34 -4.98
N GLU A 279 11.49 -38.07 -5.63
CA GLU A 279 12.64 -37.47 -6.30
C GLU A 279 12.24 -36.59 -7.49
N LEU A 280 11.27 -37.06 -8.29
CA LEU A 280 10.71 -36.26 -9.38
C LEU A 280 10.01 -34.99 -8.86
N LEU A 281 9.32 -35.06 -7.72
CA LEU A 281 8.70 -33.90 -7.08
C LEU A 281 9.75 -32.90 -6.59
N ARG A 282 10.85 -33.36 -5.96
CA ARG A 282 11.97 -32.49 -5.58
C ARG A 282 12.54 -31.78 -6.81
N ARG A 283 12.74 -32.52 -7.91
CA ARG A 283 13.23 -31.96 -9.17
C ARG A 283 12.30 -30.89 -9.76
N VAL A 284 10.98 -31.10 -9.69
CA VAL A 284 10.00 -30.08 -10.08
C VAL A 284 10.18 -28.81 -9.26
N VAL A 285 10.31 -28.94 -7.93
CA VAL A 285 10.45 -27.79 -7.03
C VAL A 285 11.74 -27.03 -7.29
N GLU A 286 12.86 -27.72 -7.58
CA GLU A 286 14.11 -27.09 -7.99
C GLU A 286 13.94 -26.24 -9.26
N LEU A 287 13.25 -26.76 -10.27
CA LEU A 287 12.99 -26.04 -11.52
C LEU A 287 12.06 -24.84 -11.33
N LEU A 288 11.06 -24.95 -10.43
CA LEU A 288 10.21 -23.82 -10.05
C LEU A 288 10.99 -22.75 -9.29
N TYR A 289 12.02 -23.13 -8.52
CA TYR A 289 12.92 -22.18 -7.88
C TYR A 289 13.79 -21.47 -8.91
N SER A 290 14.51 -22.22 -9.76
CA SER A 290 15.45 -21.66 -10.73
C SER A 290 14.79 -20.83 -11.81
N GLY A 291 13.56 -21.19 -12.21
CA GLY A 291 12.74 -20.42 -13.14
C GLY A 291 11.92 -19.35 -12.42
N LEU A 292 10.73 -19.75 -11.92
CA LEU A 292 9.71 -18.84 -11.42
C LEU A 292 10.16 -17.99 -10.23
N CYS A 293 10.70 -18.59 -9.18
CA CYS A 293 11.08 -17.84 -7.97
C CYS A 293 12.24 -16.90 -8.26
N SER A 294 13.24 -17.37 -9.01
CA SER A 294 14.45 -16.61 -9.36
C SER A 294 14.12 -15.29 -10.04
N PHE A 295 13.29 -15.28 -11.11
CA PHE A 295 12.97 -14.02 -11.78
C PHE A 295 12.04 -13.14 -10.93
N LEU A 296 11.13 -13.72 -10.14
CA LEU A 296 10.25 -12.94 -9.26
C LEU A 296 11.05 -12.24 -8.16
N LEU A 297 12.06 -12.89 -7.59
CA LEU A 297 12.95 -12.28 -6.61
C LEU A 297 13.77 -11.14 -7.22
N ARG A 298 14.29 -11.31 -8.43
CA ARG A 298 15.00 -10.24 -9.16
C ARG A 298 14.08 -9.05 -9.47
N ASP A 299 12.85 -9.32 -9.89
CA ASP A 299 11.86 -8.27 -10.14
C ASP A 299 11.49 -7.54 -8.83
N MET A 300 11.36 -8.29 -7.72
CA MET A 300 11.12 -7.73 -6.39
C MET A 300 12.24 -6.79 -5.96
N GLU A 301 13.50 -7.19 -6.12
CA GLU A 301 14.68 -6.38 -5.80
C GLU A 301 14.66 -5.04 -6.55
N ILE A 302 14.48 -5.07 -7.87
CA ILE A 302 14.37 -3.87 -8.72
C ILE A 302 13.24 -2.94 -8.24
N LEU A 303 12.10 -3.51 -7.85
CA LEU A 303 10.96 -2.74 -7.40
C LEU A 303 11.17 -2.13 -6.02
N ILE A 304 11.82 -2.85 -5.10
CA ILE A 304 12.18 -2.35 -3.77
C ILE A 304 13.11 -1.15 -3.91
N GLU A 305 14.19 -1.27 -4.69
CA GLU A 305 15.15 -0.18 -4.93
C GLU A 305 14.43 1.05 -5.49
N ARG A 306 13.58 0.85 -6.51
CA ARG A 306 12.79 1.93 -7.10
C ARG A 306 11.84 2.58 -6.11
N TYR A 307 11.20 1.77 -5.26
CA TYR A 307 10.26 2.26 -4.25
C TYR A 307 10.98 3.10 -3.19
N GLN A 308 12.11 2.61 -2.68
CA GLN A 308 12.95 3.33 -1.73
C GLN A 308 13.45 4.67 -2.30
N GLU A 309 13.87 4.69 -3.56
CA GLU A 309 14.30 5.92 -4.23
C GLU A 309 13.15 6.94 -4.39
N LYS A 310 11.92 6.47 -4.67
CA LYS A 310 10.73 7.33 -4.69
C LYS A 310 10.43 7.89 -3.30
N CYS A 311 10.49 7.06 -2.26
CA CYS A 311 10.30 7.49 -0.87
C CYS A 311 11.32 8.56 -0.49
N ARG A 312 12.60 8.34 -0.78
CA ARG A 312 13.68 9.29 -0.52
C ARG A 312 13.42 10.64 -1.20
N LYS A 313 13.11 10.62 -2.50
CA LYS A 313 12.77 11.83 -3.26
C LYS A 313 11.54 12.56 -2.70
N SER A 314 10.53 11.82 -2.27
CA SER A 314 9.32 12.39 -1.68
C SER A 314 9.62 13.06 -0.34
N ILE A 315 10.43 12.43 0.51
CA ILE A 315 10.84 12.98 1.81
C ILE A 315 11.66 14.26 1.60
N THR A 316 12.65 14.24 0.69
CA THR A 316 13.47 15.43 0.41
C THR A 316 12.65 16.63 -0.07
N ARG A 317 11.52 16.41 -0.75
CA ARG A 317 10.61 17.49 -1.16
C ARG A 317 9.78 18.08 -0.02
N LEU A 318 9.55 17.29 1.04
CA LEU A 318 8.76 17.70 2.21
C LEU A 318 9.64 18.34 3.29
N LEU A 319 10.91 17.96 3.35
CA LEU A 319 11.86 18.58 4.27
C LEU A 319 12.13 20.03 3.81
N PRO A 320 12.05 21.01 4.71
CA PRO A 320 12.42 22.39 4.39
C PRO A 320 13.90 22.43 4.00
N VAL A 321 14.17 22.72 2.72
CA VAL A 321 15.53 22.75 2.16
C VAL A 321 16.32 23.96 2.66
N ASP A 322 15.63 24.99 3.19
CA ASP A 322 16.23 26.19 3.76
C ASP A 322 15.59 26.53 5.11
N VAL A 323 15.87 25.76 6.16
CA VAL A 323 15.77 26.33 7.51
C VAL A 323 17.03 27.16 7.71
N LYS A 324 17.00 28.41 7.21
CA LYS A 324 17.89 29.44 7.76
C LYS A 324 17.47 29.61 9.21
N LEU A 325 18.16 28.92 10.11
CA LEU A 325 18.15 29.30 11.51
C LEU A 325 18.65 30.75 11.51
N GLU A 326 17.75 31.69 11.82
CA GLU A 326 18.15 33.07 12.04
C GLU A 326 19.32 33.06 13.00
N GLU A 327 20.45 33.62 12.56
CA GLU A 327 21.63 33.81 13.39
C GLU A 327 21.21 34.69 14.57
N THR A 328 20.86 34.06 15.69
CA THR A 328 20.75 34.76 16.97
C THR A 328 22.16 35.10 17.43
N ALA A 329 22.66 36.26 17.00
CA ALA A 329 23.78 37.00 17.58
C ALA A 329 23.77 38.40 16.94
N SER A 330 23.72 39.53 17.65
CA SER A 330 24.01 39.83 19.06
C SER A 330 23.27 41.11 19.46
#